data_AF-A0A947YQN6-F1
#
_entry.id   AF-A0A947YQN6-F1
#
_cell.length_a   1.000
_cell.length_b   1.000
_cell.length_c   1.000
_cell.angle_alpha   90.00
_cell.angle_beta   90.00
_cell.angle_gamma   90.00
#
_symmetry.space_group_name_H-M   'P 1'
#
loop_
_entity.id
_entity.type
_entity.pdbx_description
1 polymer ?
#
loop_
_entity_poly.entity_id
_entity_poly.type
_entity_poly.pdbx_seq_one_letter_code
_entity_poly.pdbx_strand_id
1 'polypeptide(L)'
;MKGAIQSLQGLGSGEYRNCHILVTTRIVGYNNELSGWRHYEVMSLKKENIKQYAKDYLKDKSPSFLSALNRTPQMGPLSKNPLLLQILCFVFDKQRLVLPTRRVELYERAVYEMLKRRKPEIPSSIKEKVLQEIAEGIRELQKIANQLPVSFRQSIEGAIKILDTKGEPVSSKLEACLPIIPLFVTYKTELDLNKTGKKAAEKMLNVWLKIRNLTSRKGAKAQREKSYKSS
;
A
#
# COMPACT_ATOMS: atom_id res chain seq x y z
N MET A 1 -27.65 -8.39 -7.47
CA MET A 1 -27.88 -7.01 -7.97
C MET A 1 -29.34 -6.72 -8.31
N LYS A 2 -30.10 -7.66 -8.89
CA LYS A 2 -31.52 -7.47 -9.27
C LYS A 2 -32.42 -6.82 -8.22
N GLY A 3 -32.34 -7.24 -6.95
CA GLY A 3 -33.15 -6.65 -5.87
C GLY A 3 -32.86 -5.16 -5.62
N ALA A 4 -31.59 -4.75 -5.66
CA ALA A 4 -31.22 -3.34 -5.47
C ALA A 4 -31.70 -2.46 -6.64
N ILE A 5 -31.67 -2.97 -7.86
CA ILE A 5 -32.14 -2.26 -9.06
C ILE A 5 -33.65 -2.02 -8.97
N GLN A 6 -34.41 -3.03 -8.51
CA GLN A 6 -35.85 -2.93 -8.34
C GLN A 6 -36.23 -1.89 -7.27
N SER A 7 -35.49 -1.83 -6.16
CA SER A 7 -35.66 -0.79 -5.15
C SER A 7 -35.32 0.61 -5.69
N LEU A 8 -34.24 0.74 -6.46
CA LEU A 8 -33.83 2.01 -7.07
C LEU A 8 -34.84 2.50 -8.12
N GLN A 9 -35.43 1.60 -8.91
CA GLN A 9 -36.47 1.94 -9.88
C GLN A 9 -37.69 2.60 -9.23
N GLY A 10 -38.05 2.14 -8.02
CA GLY A 10 -39.16 2.69 -7.25
C GLY A 10 -38.91 4.12 -6.74
N LEU A 11 -37.66 4.54 -6.57
CA LEU A 11 -37.32 5.88 -6.05
C LEU A 11 -37.70 7.02 -7.01
N GLY A 12 -37.89 6.74 -8.31
CA GLY A 12 -38.39 7.72 -9.28
C GLY A 12 -39.91 7.97 -9.19
N SER A 13 -40.61 7.25 -8.31
CA SER A 13 -42.07 7.31 -8.15
C SER A 13 -42.47 7.46 -6.68
N GLY A 14 -43.58 8.13 -6.40
CA GLY A 14 -44.09 8.29 -5.02
C GLY A 14 -43.43 9.41 -4.23
N GLU A 15 -43.08 9.13 -2.97
CA GLU A 15 -42.69 10.11 -1.94
C GLU A 15 -41.42 10.93 -2.29
N TYR A 16 -40.56 10.41 -3.17
CA TYR A 16 -39.28 11.03 -3.52
C TYR A 16 -39.29 11.79 -4.86
N ARG A 17 -40.48 12.10 -5.40
CA ARG A 17 -40.65 12.72 -6.73
C ARG A 17 -39.90 14.05 -6.94
N ASN A 18 -39.59 14.76 -5.85
CA ASN A 18 -38.87 16.04 -5.88
C ASN A 18 -37.41 15.94 -5.45
N CYS A 19 -36.88 14.74 -5.24
CA CYS A 19 -35.48 14.53 -4.85
C CYS A 19 -34.60 14.32 -6.10
N HIS A 20 -33.46 15.00 -6.15
CA HIS A 20 -32.41 14.69 -7.11
C HIS A 20 -31.58 13.51 -6.61
N ILE A 21 -31.63 12.40 -7.34
CA ILE A 21 -30.92 11.17 -6.96
C ILE A 21 -29.79 10.90 -7.95
N LEU A 22 -28.58 10.74 -7.43
CA LEU A 22 -27.40 10.32 -8.19
C LEU A 22 -26.96 8.93 -7.69
N VAL A 23 -26.93 7.97 -8.61
CA VAL A 23 -26.47 6.61 -8.32
C VAL A 23 -25.16 6.37 -9.06
N THR A 24 -24.15 5.87 -8.36
CA THR A 24 -22.88 5.45 -8.96
C THR A 24 -22.75 3.94 -8.90
N THR A 25 -22.32 3.32 -9.99
CA THR A 25 -22.05 1.88 -10.05
C THR A 25 -20.81 1.59 -10.90
N ARG A 26 -20.31 0.36 -10.83
CA ARG A 26 -19.33 -0.14 -11.80
C ARG A 26 -20.07 -0.56 -13.07
N ILE A 27 -19.45 -0.34 -14.22
CA ILE A 27 -19.99 -0.83 -15.50
C ILE A 27 -20.10 -2.36 -15.53
N VAL A 28 -19.17 -3.05 -14.86
CA VAL A 28 -19.19 -4.52 -14.76
C VAL A 28 -20.37 -4.94 -13.89
N GLY A 29 -21.33 -5.63 -14.52
CA GLY A 29 -22.53 -6.14 -13.87
C GLY A 29 -23.71 -5.17 -13.86
N TYR A 30 -23.60 -4.01 -14.52
CA TYR A 30 -24.71 -3.09 -14.75
C TYR A 30 -25.14 -3.13 -16.21
N ASN A 31 -26.38 -3.55 -16.48
CA ASN A 31 -26.87 -3.75 -17.84
C ASN A 31 -27.91 -2.68 -18.27
N ASN A 32 -27.74 -1.44 -17.81
CA ASN A 32 -28.68 -0.34 -18.08
C ASN A 32 -30.13 -0.65 -17.68
N GLU A 33 -30.31 -1.41 -16.59
CA GLU A 33 -31.61 -1.93 -16.16
C GLU A 33 -32.51 -0.85 -15.52
N LEU A 34 -31.97 0.34 -15.19
CA LEU A 34 -32.73 1.47 -14.64
C LEU A 34 -33.41 2.28 -15.75
N SER A 35 -34.63 1.87 -16.11
CA SER A 35 -35.43 2.54 -17.15
C SER A 35 -35.91 3.93 -16.71
N GLY A 36 -35.90 4.91 -17.60
CA GLY A 36 -36.31 6.30 -17.30
C GLY A 36 -35.25 7.14 -16.56
N TRP A 37 -34.13 6.54 -16.17
CA TRP A 37 -32.98 7.26 -15.61
C TRP A 37 -32.07 7.79 -16.72
N ARG A 38 -31.38 8.91 -16.46
CA ARG A 38 -30.29 9.38 -17.31
C ARG A 38 -29.01 8.66 -16.93
N HIS A 39 -28.33 8.06 -17.91
CA HIS A 39 -27.11 7.30 -17.72
C HIS A 39 -25.92 8.12 -18.18
N TYR A 40 -24.89 8.19 -17.33
CA TYR A 40 -23.65 8.91 -17.61
C TYR A 40 -22.47 7.98 -17.36
N GLU A 41 -21.53 7.95 -18.29
CA GLU A 41 -20.28 7.19 -18.14
C GLU A 41 -19.14 8.12 -17.74
N VAL A 42 -18.40 7.71 -16.70
CA VAL A 42 -17.17 8.42 -16.30
C VAL A 42 -16.04 8.01 -17.24
N MET A 43 -15.69 8.92 -18.14
CA MET A 43 -14.66 8.70 -19.14
C MET A 43 -13.25 8.69 -18.55
N SER A 44 -12.35 7.99 -19.25
CA SER A 44 -10.90 8.02 -18.99
C SER A 44 -10.32 9.43 -19.08
N LEU A 45 -9.30 9.72 -18.27
CA LEU A 45 -8.57 10.98 -18.33
C LEU A 45 -7.87 11.16 -19.68
N LYS A 46 -7.96 12.37 -20.21
CA LYS A 46 -7.21 12.81 -21.39
C LYS A 46 -5.76 13.14 -21.02
N LYS A 47 -4.88 13.19 -22.02
CA LYS A 47 -3.44 13.44 -21.84
C LYS A 47 -3.18 14.80 -21.18
N GLU A 48 -3.99 15.79 -21.49
CA GLU A 48 -3.91 17.15 -20.95
C GLU A 48 -4.24 17.15 -19.45
N ASN A 49 -5.28 16.40 -19.05
CA ASN A 49 -5.66 16.25 -17.64
C ASN A 49 -4.57 15.51 -16.85
N ILE A 50 -3.97 14.47 -17.44
CA ILE A 50 -2.85 13.74 -16.82
C ILE A 50 -1.65 14.68 -16.60
N LYS A 51 -1.30 15.46 -17.63
CA LYS A 51 -0.21 16.44 -17.57
C LYS A 51 -0.48 17.51 -16.50
N GLN A 52 -1.70 18.04 -16.46
CA GLN A 52 -2.08 19.06 -15.49
C GLN A 52 -2.03 18.51 -14.06
N TYR A 53 -2.65 17.35 -13.83
CA TYR A 53 -2.60 16.68 -12.53
C TYR A 53 -1.16 16.42 -12.06
N ALA A 54 -0.30 15.92 -12.95
CA ALA A 54 1.11 15.68 -12.63
C ALA A 54 1.83 16.98 -12.25
N LYS A 55 1.57 18.09 -12.95
CA LYS A 55 2.12 19.41 -12.58
C LYS A 55 1.68 19.85 -11.20
N ASP A 56 0.39 19.72 -10.89
CA ASP A 56 -0.16 20.18 -9.62
C ASP A 56 0.32 19.31 -8.45
N TYR A 57 0.39 17.99 -8.65
CA TYR A 57 0.81 17.04 -7.61
C TYR A 57 2.32 17.02 -7.40
N LEU A 58 3.11 16.91 -8.48
CA LEU A 58 4.56 16.68 -8.43
C LEU A 58 5.40 17.94 -8.58
N LYS A 59 4.78 19.07 -8.94
CA LYS A 59 5.45 20.36 -9.12
C LYS A 59 6.66 20.25 -10.06
N ASP A 60 7.86 20.54 -9.56
CA ASP A 60 9.14 20.50 -10.25
C ASP A 60 9.49 19.12 -10.81
N LYS A 61 8.97 18.04 -10.23
CA LYS A 61 9.22 16.66 -10.69
C LYS A 61 8.30 16.21 -11.84
N SER A 62 7.30 17.01 -12.20
CA SER A 62 6.31 16.68 -13.24
C SER A 62 6.95 16.37 -14.62
N PRO A 63 7.93 17.14 -15.13
CA PRO A 63 8.55 16.84 -16.42
C PRO A 63 9.24 15.46 -16.43
N SER A 64 9.95 15.12 -15.35
CA SER A 64 10.59 13.82 -15.19
C SER A 64 9.58 12.68 -15.13
N PHE A 65 8.46 12.89 -14.43
CA PHE A 65 7.36 11.91 -14.39
C PHE A 65 6.76 11.66 -15.76
N LEU A 66 6.45 12.73 -16.52
CA LEU A 66 5.88 12.61 -17.85
C LEU A 66 6.85 11.94 -18.82
N SER A 67 8.14 12.24 -18.71
CA SER A 67 9.19 11.54 -19.46
C SER A 67 9.25 10.05 -19.09
N ALA A 68 9.20 9.71 -17.81
CA ALA A 68 9.19 8.32 -17.35
C ALA A 68 7.94 7.57 -17.83
N LEU A 69 6.77 8.22 -17.77
CA LEU A 69 5.51 7.64 -18.23
C LEU A 69 5.52 7.36 -19.75
N ASN A 70 6.14 8.24 -20.54
CA ASN A 70 6.31 8.03 -21.97
C ASN A 70 7.29 6.88 -22.29
N ARG A 71 8.33 6.70 -21.46
CA ARG A 71 9.32 5.61 -21.60
C ARG A 71 8.80 4.25 -21.12
N THR A 72 7.71 4.25 -20.35
CA THR A 72 7.09 3.04 -19.78
C THR A 72 5.67 2.89 -20.33
N PRO A 73 5.51 2.51 -21.62
CA PRO A 73 4.21 2.49 -22.32
C PRO A 73 3.13 1.66 -21.60
N GLN A 74 3.53 0.61 -20.89
CA GLN A 74 2.64 -0.24 -20.10
C GLN A 74 2.00 0.46 -18.89
N MET A 75 2.57 1.57 -18.40
CA MET A 75 1.97 2.41 -17.36
C MET A 75 1.02 3.48 -17.95
N GLY A 76 1.14 3.77 -19.25
CA GLY A 76 0.33 4.77 -19.95
C GLY A 76 -1.18 4.54 -19.78
N PRO A 77 -1.72 3.34 -20.10
CA PRO A 77 -3.14 3.04 -19.91
C PRO A 77 -3.62 3.20 -18.46
N LEU A 78 -2.77 2.89 -17.48
CA LEU A 78 -3.13 3.01 -16.06
C LEU A 78 -3.31 4.46 -15.65
N SER A 79 -2.48 5.37 -16.19
CA SER A 79 -2.58 6.81 -15.89
C SER A 79 -3.90 7.46 -16.33
N LYS A 80 -4.69 6.79 -17.19
CA LYS A 80 -6.01 7.25 -17.58
C LYS A 80 -7.06 7.11 -16.47
N ASN A 81 -6.81 6.25 -15.48
CA ASN A 81 -7.65 6.14 -14.30
C ASN A 81 -7.17 7.14 -13.22
N PRO A 82 -8.02 8.06 -12.73
CA PRO A 82 -7.60 9.09 -11.77
C PRO A 82 -6.92 8.53 -10.50
N LEU A 83 -7.44 7.43 -9.95
CA LEU A 83 -6.87 6.80 -8.77
C LEU A 83 -5.48 6.21 -9.08
N LEU A 84 -5.32 5.53 -10.21
CA LEU A 84 -4.03 4.95 -10.58
C LEU A 84 -3.00 6.03 -10.94
N LEU A 85 -3.42 7.14 -11.55
CA LEU A 85 -2.56 8.30 -11.76
C LEU A 85 -2.03 8.86 -10.44
N GLN A 86 -2.90 8.99 -9.43
CA GLN A 86 -2.50 9.41 -8.09
C GLN A 86 -1.48 8.45 -7.48
N ILE A 87 -1.69 7.13 -7.61
CA ILE A 87 -0.76 6.12 -7.10
C ILE A 87 0.58 6.19 -7.84
N LEU A 88 0.57 6.35 -9.16
CA LEU A 88 1.78 6.53 -9.98
C LEU A 88 2.58 7.76 -9.53
N CYS A 89 1.92 8.91 -9.33
CA CYS A 89 2.56 10.12 -8.84
C CYS A 89 3.12 9.91 -7.42
N PHE A 90 2.35 9.29 -6.54
CA PHE A 90 2.78 8.98 -5.18
C PHE A 90 4.04 8.10 -5.15
N VAL A 91 4.05 6.99 -5.90
CA VAL A 91 5.21 6.08 -5.98
C VAL A 91 6.41 6.80 -6.59
N PHE A 92 6.20 7.57 -7.66
CA PHE A 92 7.27 8.32 -8.32
C PHE A 92 7.94 9.35 -7.40
N ASP A 93 7.15 10.09 -6.63
CA ASP A 93 7.65 11.08 -5.67
C ASP A 93 8.49 10.45 -4.56
N LYS A 94 8.11 9.24 -4.11
CA LYS A 94 8.76 8.53 -2.99
C LYS A 94 9.93 7.65 -3.39
N GLN A 95 9.94 7.08 -4.59
CA GLN A 95 10.90 6.04 -4.99
C GLN A 95 11.84 6.50 -6.10
N ARG A 96 12.60 7.58 -5.86
CA ARG A 96 13.71 8.03 -6.72
C ARG A 96 13.36 8.18 -8.21
N LEU A 97 12.14 8.62 -8.52
CA LEU A 97 11.75 8.98 -9.90
C LEU A 97 11.72 7.80 -10.89
N VAL A 98 11.47 6.57 -10.43
CA VAL A 98 11.35 5.38 -11.30
C VAL A 98 9.95 4.79 -11.22
N LEU A 99 9.29 4.66 -12.38
CA LEU A 99 8.00 3.98 -12.49
C LEU A 99 8.18 2.46 -12.58
N PRO A 100 7.29 1.67 -11.95
CA PRO A 100 7.26 0.23 -12.10
C PRO A 100 6.87 -0.16 -13.53
N THR A 101 7.18 -1.40 -13.90
CA THR A 101 6.81 -1.94 -15.22
C THR A 101 5.57 -2.82 -15.18
N ARG A 102 5.08 -3.18 -13.98
CA ARG A 102 3.88 -4.00 -13.80
C ARG A 102 2.88 -3.34 -12.86
N ARG A 103 1.59 -3.59 -13.10
CA ARG A 103 0.51 -3.06 -12.25
C ARG A 103 0.58 -3.59 -10.82
N VAL A 104 0.91 -4.87 -10.64
CA VAL A 104 1.10 -5.47 -9.31
C VAL A 104 2.20 -4.74 -8.54
N GLU A 105 3.34 -4.53 -9.20
CA GLU A 105 4.48 -3.82 -8.64
C GLU A 105 4.14 -2.36 -8.25
N LEU A 106 3.28 -1.68 -9.01
CA LEU A 106 2.76 -0.36 -8.64
C LEU A 106 2.03 -0.39 -7.30
N TYR A 107 1.14 -1.36 -7.10
CA TYR A 107 0.42 -1.51 -5.84
C TYR A 107 1.34 -1.91 -4.69
N GLU A 108 2.25 -2.87 -4.91
CA GLU A 108 3.23 -3.28 -3.90
C GLU A 108 4.07 -2.10 -3.42
N ARG A 109 4.63 -1.33 -4.34
CA ARG A 109 5.42 -0.14 -4.03
C ARG A 109 4.59 0.92 -3.30
N ALA A 110 3.35 1.14 -3.71
CA ALA A 110 2.46 2.10 -3.05
C ALA A 110 2.13 1.68 -1.62
N VAL A 111 1.74 0.42 -1.41
CA VAL A 111 1.46 -0.12 -0.07
C VAL A 111 2.71 -0.03 0.80
N TYR A 112 3.86 -0.41 0.27
CA TYR A 112 5.14 -0.33 0.97
C TYR A 112 5.46 1.10 1.45
N GLU A 113 5.33 2.11 0.60
CA GLU A 113 5.56 3.51 0.99
C GLU A 113 4.50 4.05 1.96
N MET A 114 3.23 3.63 1.82
CA MET A 114 2.17 3.96 2.78
C MET A 114 2.44 3.35 4.17
N LEU A 115 2.98 2.12 4.21
CA LEU A 115 3.31 1.45 5.45
C LEU A 115 4.59 1.99 6.09
N LYS A 116 5.60 2.41 5.30
CA LYS A 116 6.78 3.12 5.82
C LYS A 116 6.44 4.38 6.61
N ARG A 117 5.42 5.14 6.18
CA ARG A 117 4.95 6.35 6.90
C ARG A 117 4.45 6.04 8.30
N ARG A 118 3.98 4.81 8.53
CA ARG A 118 3.78 4.28 9.88
C ARG A 118 5.07 3.62 10.32
N LYS A 119 6.11 4.40 10.64
CA LYS A 119 7.18 3.89 11.50
C LYS A 119 6.51 3.55 12.83
N PRO A 120 6.38 2.28 13.23
CA PRO A 120 6.07 2.02 14.62
C PRO A 120 7.20 2.66 15.42
N GLU A 121 6.90 3.64 16.28
CA GLU A 121 7.86 4.06 17.30
C GLU A 121 8.20 2.82 18.10
N ILE A 122 9.35 2.21 17.83
CA ILE A 122 9.81 1.04 18.56
C ILE A 122 10.19 1.56 19.95
N PRO A 123 9.41 1.23 21.00
CA PRO A 123 9.82 1.56 22.35
C PRO A 123 11.23 1.04 22.61
N SER A 124 12.08 1.84 23.25
CA SER A 124 13.40 1.41 23.76
C SER A 124 13.33 0.22 24.74
N SER A 125 12.12 -0.11 25.23
CA SER A 125 11.82 -1.31 26.00
C SER A 125 11.63 -2.58 25.14
N ILE A 126 11.63 -2.48 23.81
CA ILE A 126 11.65 -3.64 22.90
C ILE A 126 13.09 -4.17 22.90
N LYS A 127 13.33 -5.06 23.86
CA LYS A 127 14.59 -5.74 24.16
C LYS A 127 15.10 -6.58 22.97
N GLU A 128 16.41 -6.88 23.01
CA GLU A 128 17.15 -7.89 22.23
C GLU A 128 16.29 -9.04 21.69
N LYS A 129 15.39 -9.58 22.51
CA LYS A 129 14.53 -10.72 22.19
C LYS A 129 13.66 -10.52 20.94
N VAL A 130 13.09 -9.33 20.74
CA VAL A 130 12.27 -9.08 19.53
C VAL A 130 13.17 -8.90 18.32
N LEU A 131 14.33 -8.26 18.48
CA LEU A 131 15.33 -8.18 17.42
C LEU A 131 15.85 -9.58 17.03
N GLN A 132 16.07 -10.47 18.00
CA GLN A 132 16.43 -11.87 17.75
C GLN A 132 15.32 -12.61 17.00
N GLU A 133 14.05 -12.47 17.41
CA GLU A 133 12.91 -13.08 16.69
C GLU A 133 12.84 -12.60 15.22
N ILE A 134 13.11 -11.31 14.96
CA ILE A 134 13.17 -10.71 13.61
C ILE A 134 14.36 -11.25 12.83
N ALA A 135 15.54 -11.21 13.43
CA ALA A 135 16.78 -11.65 12.79
C ALA A 135 16.71 -13.13 12.41
N GLU A 136 16.15 -13.97 13.28
CA GLU A 136 15.87 -15.37 12.97
C GLU A 136 14.88 -15.51 11.82
N GLY A 137 13.79 -14.73 11.81
CA GLY A 137 12.83 -14.73 10.70
C GLY A 137 13.50 -14.36 9.37
N ILE A 138 14.30 -13.29 9.34
CA ILE A 138 15.04 -12.85 8.14
C ILE A 138 16.06 -13.89 7.69
N ARG A 139 16.77 -14.55 8.62
CA ARG A 139 17.69 -15.65 8.28
C ARG A 139 16.95 -16.88 7.74
N GLU A 140 15.74 -17.16 8.23
CA GLU A 140 14.89 -18.20 7.62
C GLU A 140 14.45 -17.80 6.21
N LEU A 141 14.16 -16.52 5.95
CA LEU A 141 13.89 -16.02 4.59
C LEU A 141 15.09 -16.14 3.67
N GLN A 142 16.29 -15.91 4.18
CA GLN A 142 17.52 -16.08 3.40
C GLN A 142 17.64 -17.51 2.84
N LYS A 143 17.25 -18.53 3.61
CA LYS A 143 17.29 -19.93 3.18
C LYS A 143 16.38 -20.22 1.99
N ILE A 144 15.32 -19.44 1.83
CA ILE A 144 14.38 -19.54 0.70
C ILE A 144 14.54 -18.40 -0.30
N ALA A 145 15.63 -17.61 -0.22
CA ALA A 145 15.81 -16.40 -1.04
C ALA A 145 15.67 -16.70 -2.54
N ASN A 146 16.13 -17.88 -2.99
CA ASN A 146 16.03 -18.31 -4.39
C ASN A 146 14.60 -18.49 -4.92
N GLN A 147 13.60 -18.54 -4.04
CA GLN A 147 12.18 -18.62 -4.38
C GLN A 147 11.49 -17.24 -4.36
N LEU A 148 12.22 -16.20 -3.94
CA LEU A 148 11.68 -14.86 -3.75
C LEU A 148 11.99 -13.95 -4.94
N PRO A 149 11.18 -12.89 -5.19
CA PRO A 149 11.50 -11.86 -6.16
C PRO A 149 12.87 -11.20 -5.90
N VAL A 150 13.58 -10.80 -6.96
CA VAL A 150 14.94 -10.23 -6.86
C VAL A 150 14.98 -8.98 -5.96
N SER A 151 13.99 -8.10 -6.06
CA SER A 151 13.85 -6.92 -5.19
C SER A 151 13.74 -7.27 -3.71
N PHE A 152 13.10 -8.40 -3.39
CA PHE A 152 12.94 -8.88 -2.03
C PHE A 152 14.23 -9.53 -1.51
N ARG A 153 14.96 -10.27 -2.35
CA ARG A 153 16.29 -10.81 -2.02
C ARG A 153 17.27 -9.71 -1.63
N GLN A 154 17.34 -8.65 -2.44
CA GLN A 154 18.22 -7.49 -2.17
C GLN A 154 17.89 -6.81 -0.83
N SER A 155 16.59 -6.74 -0.49
CA SER A 155 16.14 -6.19 0.79
C SER A 155 16.58 -7.08 1.97
N ILE A 156 16.44 -8.41 1.84
CA ILE A 156 16.90 -9.39 2.84
C ILE A 156 18.42 -9.29 3.04
N GLU A 157 19.20 -9.31 1.96
CA GLU A 157 20.66 -9.23 2.01
C GLU A 157 21.12 -7.93 2.69
N GLY A 158 20.49 -6.81 2.33
CA GLY A 158 20.77 -5.51 2.97
C GLY A 158 20.50 -5.52 4.47
N ALA A 159 19.39 -6.10 4.91
CA ALA A 159 19.08 -6.20 6.34
C ALA A 159 20.01 -7.14 7.09
N ILE A 160 20.41 -8.27 6.49
CA ILE A 160 21.35 -9.21 7.10
C ILE A 160 22.71 -8.55 7.33
N LYS A 161 23.20 -7.80 6.34
CA LYS A 161 24.44 -7.04 6.48
C LYS A 161 24.41 -6.08 7.68
N ILE A 162 23.29 -5.39 7.88
CA ILE A 162 23.10 -4.46 9.01
C ILE A 162 22.96 -5.24 10.34
N LEU A 163 22.23 -6.36 10.33
CA LEU A 163 22.05 -7.21 11.51
C LEU A 163 23.38 -7.77 12.03
N ASP A 164 24.26 -8.20 11.13
CA ASP A 164 25.54 -8.82 11.45
C ASP A 164 26.65 -7.79 11.75
N THR A 165 26.41 -6.50 11.49
CA THR A 165 27.35 -5.43 11.85
C THR A 165 27.47 -5.31 13.37
N LYS A 166 28.69 -5.43 13.90
CA LYS A 166 28.99 -5.26 15.34
C LYS A 166 28.90 -3.78 15.72
N GLY A 167 28.35 -3.47 16.89
CA GLY A 167 28.25 -2.12 17.43
C GLY A 167 27.09 -1.28 16.88
N GLU A 168 26.37 -1.75 15.86
CA GLU A 168 25.18 -1.06 15.35
C GLU A 168 24.06 -1.03 16.42
N PRO A 169 23.44 0.14 16.68
CA PRO A 169 22.33 0.25 17.60
C PRO A 169 21.16 -0.68 17.23
N VAL A 170 20.48 -1.20 18.25
CA VAL A 170 19.27 -2.03 18.10
C VAL A 170 18.20 -1.32 17.26
N SER A 171 18.10 0.01 17.38
CA SER A 171 17.22 0.85 16.57
C SER A 171 17.55 0.77 15.08
N SER A 172 18.82 0.96 14.69
CA SER A 172 19.29 0.86 13.29
C SER A 172 19.02 -0.53 12.71
N LYS A 173 19.29 -1.58 13.49
CA LYS A 173 19.03 -2.97 13.10
C LYS A 173 17.55 -3.23 12.87
N LEU A 174 16.69 -2.70 13.73
CA LEU A 174 15.24 -2.81 13.56
C LEU A 174 14.72 -2.02 12.36
N GLU A 175 15.25 -0.81 12.12
CA GLU A 175 14.88 0.01 10.96
C GLU A 175 15.22 -0.66 9.63
N ALA A 176 16.33 -1.40 9.57
CA ALA A 176 16.69 -2.20 8.39
C ALA A 176 15.72 -3.36 8.12
N CYS A 177 15.13 -3.91 9.18
CA CYS A 177 14.28 -5.10 9.11
C CYS A 177 12.79 -4.78 8.89
N LEU A 178 12.32 -3.66 9.42
CA LEU A 178 10.92 -3.22 9.34
C LEU A 178 10.32 -3.23 7.93
N PRO A 179 11.03 -2.83 6.87
CA PRO A 179 10.46 -2.81 5.53
C PRO A 179 10.27 -4.22 4.94
N ILE A 180 10.99 -5.23 5.43
CA ILE A 180 10.89 -6.62 4.94
C ILE A 180 9.59 -7.26 5.40
N ILE A 181 9.09 -6.91 6.59
CA ILE A 181 7.94 -7.59 7.18
C ILE A 181 6.66 -7.37 6.38
N PRO A 182 6.27 -6.14 5.98
CA PRO A 182 5.09 -5.93 5.16
C PRO A 182 5.19 -6.59 3.79
N LEU A 183 6.36 -6.49 3.14
CA LEU A 183 6.61 -7.14 1.86
C LEU A 183 6.37 -8.65 1.98
N PHE A 184 6.87 -9.28 3.04
CA PHE A 184 6.70 -10.71 3.23
C PHE A 184 5.27 -11.13 3.54
N VAL A 185 4.55 -10.34 4.36
CA VAL A 185 3.13 -10.60 4.66
C VAL A 185 2.28 -10.53 3.39
N THR A 186 2.57 -9.57 2.49
CA THR A 186 1.91 -9.47 1.19
C THR A 186 2.22 -10.67 0.29
N TYR A 187 3.47 -11.14 0.27
CA TYR A 187 3.86 -12.27 -0.56
C TYR A 187 3.42 -13.64 -0.02
N LYS A 188 3.12 -13.80 1.28
CA LYS A 188 2.67 -15.09 1.86
C LYS A 188 1.43 -15.65 1.14
N THR A 189 0.52 -14.79 0.69
CA THR A 189 -0.72 -15.22 0.01
C THR A 189 -0.51 -15.60 -1.46
N GLU A 190 0.60 -15.18 -2.07
CA GLU A 190 0.86 -15.35 -3.51
C GLU A 190 1.99 -16.34 -3.79
N LEU A 191 2.90 -16.56 -2.85
CA LEU A 191 4.01 -17.51 -2.98
C LEU A 191 3.60 -18.90 -2.49
N ASP A 192 3.82 -19.92 -3.32
CA ASP A 192 3.73 -21.33 -2.91
C ASP A 192 4.97 -21.71 -2.07
N LEU A 193 4.98 -21.18 -0.84
CA LEU A 193 6.10 -21.36 0.09
C LEU A 193 6.14 -22.80 0.60
N ASN A 194 7.34 -23.38 0.64
CA ASN A 194 7.57 -24.61 1.36
C ASN A 194 7.29 -24.45 2.87
N LYS A 195 7.31 -25.56 3.63
CA LYS A 195 7.03 -25.58 5.07
C LYS A 195 7.89 -24.57 5.86
N THR A 196 9.15 -24.40 5.46
CA THR A 196 10.10 -23.45 6.06
C THR A 196 9.68 -22.00 5.82
N GLY A 197 9.30 -21.66 4.59
CA GLY A 197 8.82 -20.31 4.25
C GLY A 197 7.52 -19.94 4.95
N LYS A 198 6.57 -20.89 5.07
CA LYS A 198 5.31 -20.67 5.81
C LYS A 198 5.56 -20.38 7.29
N LYS A 199 6.48 -21.12 7.93
CA LYS A 199 6.88 -20.91 9.33
C LYS A 199 7.55 -19.55 9.55
N ALA A 200 8.48 -19.17 8.66
CA ALA A 200 9.11 -17.84 8.70
C ALA A 200 8.07 -16.73 8.61
N ALA A 201 7.03 -16.93 7.79
CA ALA A 201 5.98 -15.93 7.55
C ALA A 201 5.11 -15.71 8.78
N GLU A 202 4.71 -16.80 9.43
CA GLU A 202 3.96 -16.74 10.69
C GLU A 202 4.76 -16.07 11.78
N LYS A 203 6.06 -16.37 11.88
CA LYS A 203 6.94 -15.76 12.86
C LYS A 203 7.06 -14.24 12.63
N MET A 204 7.30 -13.81 11.40
CA MET A 204 7.39 -12.39 11.07
C MET A 204 6.06 -11.65 11.24
N LEU A 205 4.94 -12.27 10.88
CA LEU A 205 3.61 -11.70 11.10
C LEU A 205 3.32 -11.52 12.60
N ASN A 206 3.62 -12.53 13.42
CA ASN A 206 3.44 -12.48 14.87
C ASN A 206 4.28 -11.36 15.51
N VAL A 207 5.53 -11.22 15.06
CA VAL A 207 6.40 -10.12 15.50
C VAL A 207 5.82 -8.76 15.10
N TRP A 208 5.37 -8.61 13.85
CA TRP A 208 4.75 -7.37 13.39
C TRP A 208 3.50 -7.00 14.19
N LEU A 209 2.65 -7.98 14.48
CA LEU A 209 1.47 -7.79 15.32
C LEU A 209 1.85 -7.38 16.75
N LYS A 210 2.91 -7.97 17.34
CA LYS A 210 3.44 -7.53 18.64
C LYS A 210 3.89 -6.08 18.59
N ILE A 211 4.70 -5.69 17.60
CA ILE A 211 5.18 -4.31 17.43
C ILE A 211 4.01 -3.35 17.24
N ARG A 212 3.03 -3.70 16.39
CA ARG A 212 1.83 -2.90 16.14
C ARG A 212 0.98 -2.70 17.40
N ASN A 213 0.79 -3.76 18.19
CA ASN A 213 0.00 -3.68 19.43
C ASN A 213 0.71 -2.84 20.49
N LEU A 214 2.04 -2.92 20.58
CA LEU A 214 2.83 -2.11 21.51
C LEU A 214 2.83 -0.62 21.15
N THR A 215 2.89 -0.31 19.87
CA THR A 215 2.84 1.08 19.37
C THR A 215 1.44 1.69 19.49
N SER A 216 0.39 0.91 19.24
CA SER A 216 -1.00 1.30 19.47
C SER A 216 -1.28 1.65 20.94
N ARG A 217 -0.80 0.82 21.88
CA ARG A 217 -1.00 1.04 23.32
C ARG A 217 -0.29 2.30 23.83
N LYS A 218 0.91 2.62 23.33
CA LYS A 218 1.60 3.87 23.68
C LYS A 218 0.94 5.10 23.06
N GLY A 219 0.47 5.03 21.81
CA GLY A 219 -0.28 6.12 21.18
C GLY A 219 -1.55 6.47 21.96
N ALA A 220 -2.30 5.46 22.41
CA ALA A 220 -3.49 5.64 23.24
C ALA A 220 -3.17 6.23 24.63
N LYS A 221 -2.04 5.83 25.24
CA LYS A 221 -1.60 6.36 26.55
C LYS A 221 -1.11 7.81 26.45
N ALA A 222 -0.34 8.13 25.40
CA ALA A 222 0.14 9.49 25.13
C ALA A 222 -1.00 10.47 24.78
N GLN A 223 -2.05 10.01 24.10
CA GLN A 223 -3.27 10.80 23.87
C GLN A 223 -4.06 11.05 25.15
N ARG A 224 -4.17 10.06 26.04
CA ARG A 224 -4.83 10.23 27.36
C ARG A 224 -4.06 11.18 28.27
N GLU A 225 -2.73 11.09 28.32
CA GLU A 225 -1.89 11.98 29.13
C GLU A 225 -1.86 13.42 28.60
N LYS A 226 -1.98 13.62 27.28
CA LYS A 226 -2.18 14.97 26.71
C LYS A 226 -3.54 15.54 27.05
N SER A 227 -4.61 14.74 27.00
CA SER A 227 -5.96 15.17 27.35
C SER A 227 -6.11 15.56 28.83
N TYR A 228 -5.33 14.95 29.73
CA TYR A 228 -5.31 15.27 31.16
C TYR A 228 -4.45 16.50 31.52
N LYS A 229 -3.55 16.94 30.62
CA LYS A 229 -2.74 18.15 30.83
C LYS A 229 -3.32 19.40 30.16
N SER A 230 -4.43 19.25 29.45
CA SER A 230 -5.17 20.32 28.77
C SER A 230 -6.55 20.60 29.40
N SER A 231 -6.78 20.10 30.62
CA SER A 231 -7.94 20.35 31.49
C SER A 231 -7.43 20.76 32.85
#